data_AF-A0A968X8N9-F1
#
_entry.id   AF-A0A968X8N9-F1
#
_cell.length_a   1.000
_cell.length_b   1.000
_cell.length_c   1.000
_cell.angle_alpha   90.00
_cell.angle_beta   90.00
_cell.angle_gamma   90.00
#
_symmetry.space_group_name_H-M   'P 1'
#
loop_
_entity.id
_entity.type
_entity.pdbx_description
1 polymer ?
#
loop_
_entity_poly.entity_id
_entity_poly.type
_entity_poly.pdbx_seq_one_letter_code
_entity_poly.pdbx_strand_id
1 'polypeptide(L)'
;MIDSPPTKPLLPPPQFQSNGLETRIQSPEEQTPARSSLSKNLQRTLTAQQQAEESLNHRQAELQRLQSQITQQQTKQEELAHTVNHLTQQREKLDSDLNYLQTQVQELEQYRGSLTQFFATAEPKRRQVETGSQALQDAIAQLQNQITSLHGELNQLEGQILDRRTEKEQLDAQLSALKDQQRQLDPLPSTIAPEPKVVTSRTVPKPRRSPKTPQIGGEWMDLMRAMTGSEFNALKAIAIEENPGPTLKRLSEENLTMPELLIDAINERALDTIGDIILEPGPDTGVSIIAQEYRDQVATLISTYGV
;
A
#
# COMPACT_ATOMS: atom_id res chain seq x y z
N MET A 1 116.12 -25.54 44.06
CA MET A 1 117.30 -25.84 44.92
C MET A 1 117.07 -25.15 46.26
N ILE A 2 117.34 -25.71 47.44
CA ILE A 2 117.34 -27.12 47.93
C ILE A 2 117.54 -27.05 49.47
N ASP A 3 116.77 -27.83 50.24
CA ASP A 3 116.96 -28.27 51.65
C ASP A 3 117.18 -27.31 52.86
N SER A 4 117.24 -27.93 54.06
CA SER A 4 117.21 -27.42 55.46
C SER A 4 118.12 -28.30 56.38
N PRO A 5 118.14 -28.26 57.75
CA PRO A 5 117.69 -27.30 58.77
C PRO A 5 118.88 -26.64 59.54
N PRO A 6 119.44 -27.01 60.75
CA PRO A 6 119.07 -27.89 61.89
C PRO A 6 119.14 -27.31 63.35
N THR A 7 118.25 -27.81 64.23
CA THR A 7 118.43 -28.32 65.62
C THR A 7 119.38 -27.68 66.70
N LYS A 8 118.77 -27.16 67.81
CA LYS A 8 119.01 -27.32 69.31
C LYS A 8 120.44 -27.56 69.90
N PRO A 9 120.78 -27.17 71.18
CA PRO A 9 120.02 -27.60 72.39
C PRO A 9 120.10 -26.77 73.73
N LEU A 10 119.29 -27.24 74.71
CA LEU A 10 119.41 -27.29 76.20
C LEU A 10 119.57 -26.07 77.16
N LEU A 11 118.77 -26.15 78.24
CA LEU A 11 118.87 -25.50 79.57
C LEU A 11 119.60 -26.48 80.55
N PRO A 12 119.83 -26.22 81.87
CA PRO A 12 118.76 -26.18 82.90
C PRO A 12 119.08 -25.29 84.16
N PRO A 13 118.71 -25.60 85.44
CA PRO A 13 118.04 -24.68 86.38
C PRO A 13 118.98 -24.39 87.61
N PRO A 14 118.57 -24.16 88.89
CA PRO A 14 117.27 -23.98 89.58
C PRO A 14 117.22 -22.66 90.40
N GLN A 15 116.35 -22.34 91.40
CA GLN A 15 115.41 -23.07 92.27
C GLN A 15 114.03 -22.35 92.40
N PHE A 16 113.29 -22.59 93.49
CA PHE A 16 111.91 -22.15 93.75
C PHE A 16 111.80 -21.31 95.03
N GLN A 17 110.78 -20.46 95.11
CA GLN A 17 109.94 -20.35 96.32
C GLN A 17 108.47 -20.39 95.90
N SER A 18 107.68 -21.22 96.58
CA SER A 18 106.23 -21.36 96.39
C SER A 18 105.51 -20.85 97.63
N ASN A 19 104.50 -19.98 97.49
CA ASN A 19 103.50 -19.70 98.52
C ASN A 19 102.32 -18.88 97.95
N GLY A 20 101.13 -19.04 98.54
CA GLY A 20 100.03 -18.07 98.43
C GLY A 20 99.06 -18.20 97.24
N LEU A 21 98.21 -19.25 97.24
CA LEU A 21 96.91 -19.19 96.54
C LEU A 21 95.86 -18.52 97.45
N GLU A 22 95.93 -17.20 97.59
CA GLU A 22 94.89 -16.41 98.27
C GLU A 22 94.42 -15.22 97.42
N THR A 23 93.12 -14.95 97.52
CA THR A 23 92.37 -14.09 96.60
C THR A 23 92.64 -12.60 96.83
N ARG A 24 93.21 -11.91 95.83
CA ARG A 24 93.30 -10.44 95.83
C ARG A 24 92.38 -9.80 94.79
N ILE A 25 91.17 -9.48 95.22
CA ILE A 25 90.19 -8.72 94.44
C ILE A 25 90.53 -7.22 94.50
N GLN A 26 90.99 -6.65 93.38
CA GLN A 26 90.99 -5.21 93.04
C GLN A 26 91.48 -5.05 91.59
N SER A 27 91.04 -4.08 90.78
CA SER A 27 90.26 -2.87 91.10
C SER A 27 88.93 -2.78 90.32
N PRO A 28 87.84 -2.26 90.91
CA PRO A 28 86.57 -2.03 90.18
C PRO A 28 86.62 -0.88 89.17
N GLU A 29 87.59 0.03 89.30
CA GLU A 29 87.49 1.41 88.82
C GLU A 29 87.58 1.53 87.29
N GLU A 30 88.49 0.80 86.64
CA GLU A 30 88.63 0.76 85.17
C GLU A 30 87.45 0.06 84.46
N GLN A 31 86.69 -0.78 85.17
CA GLN A 31 85.48 -1.39 84.62
C GLN A 31 84.29 -0.43 84.59
N THR A 32 84.30 0.65 85.38
CA THR A 32 83.21 1.63 85.42
C THR A 32 83.05 2.45 84.13
N PRO A 33 84.10 3.02 83.49
CA PRO A 33 83.94 3.71 82.19
C PRO A 33 83.50 2.74 81.08
N ALA A 34 84.04 1.52 81.05
CA ALA A 34 83.67 0.48 80.07
C ALA A 34 82.20 0.04 80.22
N ARG A 35 81.71 -0.14 81.45
CA ARG A 35 80.30 -0.40 81.73
C ARG A 35 79.40 0.82 81.41
N SER A 36 79.88 2.04 81.65
CA SER A 36 79.15 3.27 81.30
C SER A 36 79.01 3.43 79.78
N SER A 37 80.06 3.18 79.00
CA SER A 37 80.01 3.24 77.53
C SER A 37 79.16 2.10 76.96
N LEU A 38 79.25 0.89 77.49
CA LEU A 38 78.38 -0.23 77.12
C LEU A 38 76.91 0.07 77.41
N SER A 39 76.57 0.59 78.59
CA SER A 39 75.21 1.00 78.95
C SER A 39 74.67 2.09 78.02
N LYS A 40 75.47 3.12 77.71
CA LYS A 40 75.11 4.18 76.75
C LYS A 40 74.90 3.63 75.33
N ASN A 41 75.69 2.65 74.92
CA ASN A 41 75.54 2.02 73.61
C ASN A 41 74.31 1.09 73.55
N LEU A 42 74.04 0.30 74.59
CA LEU A 42 72.81 -0.50 74.70
C LEU A 42 71.56 0.38 74.67
N GLN A 43 71.55 1.52 75.37
CA GLN A 43 70.44 2.48 75.34
C GLN A 43 70.25 3.09 73.94
N ARG A 44 71.34 3.40 73.23
CA ARG A 44 71.30 3.87 71.82
C ARG A 44 70.75 2.80 70.89
N THR A 45 71.18 1.55 71.03
CA THR A 45 70.66 0.43 70.22
C THR A 45 69.17 0.19 70.49
N LEU A 46 68.73 0.23 71.75
CA LEU A 46 67.32 0.07 72.11
C LEU A 46 66.45 1.20 71.54
N THR A 47 66.88 2.46 71.65
CA THR A 47 66.16 3.60 71.06
C THR A 47 66.14 3.57 69.54
N ALA A 48 67.23 3.14 68.89
CA ALA A 48 67.27 2.93 67.45
C ALA A 48 66.38 1.77 66.99
N GLN A 49 66.27 0.70 67.80
CA GLN A 49 65.35 -0.42 67.54
C GLN A 49 63.88 0.04 67.63
N GLN A 50 63.52 0.81 68.66
CA GLN A 50 62.18 1.39 68.82
C GLN A 50 61.81 2.30 67.64
N GLN A 51 62.72 3.19 67.23
CA GLN A 51 62.52 4.05 66.06
C GLN A 51 62.40 3.26 64.74
N ALA A 52 63.17 2.18 64.59
CA ALA A 52 63.06 1.30 63.43
C ALA A 52 61.70 0.57 63.41
N GLU A 53 61.22 0.09 64.56
CA GLU A 53 59.94 -0.59 64.72
C GLU A 53 58.75 0.37 64.48
N GLU A 54 58.78 1.59 65.01
CA GLU A 54 57.83 2.66 64.68
C GLU A 54 57.82 2.96 63.17
N SER A 55 58.99 3.06 62.53
CA SER A 55 59.07 3.30 61.09
C SER A 55 58.56 2.13 60.23
N LEU A 56 58.71 0.90 60.72
CA LEU A 56 58.20 -0.31 60.06
C LEU A 56 56.67 -0.36 60.18
N ASN A 57 56.13 -0.11 61.37
CA ASN A 57 54.69 -0.02 61.61
C ASN A 57 54.03 1.08 60.76
N HIS A 58 54.69 2.25 60.65
CA HIS A 58 54.23 3.34 59.77
C HIS A 58 54.19 2.91 58.30
N ARG A 59 55.28 2.34 57.77
CA ARG A 59 55.33 1.83 56.38
C ARG A 59 54.33 0.71 56.13
N GLN A 60 54.06 -0.15 57.11
CA GLN A 60 53.07 -1.22 56.98
C GLN A 60 51.64 -0.65 56.90
N ALA A 61 51.33 0.42 57.66
CA ALA A 61 50.07 1.15 57.52
C ALA A 61 49.96 1.89 56.18
N GLU A 62 51.06 2.45 55.66
CA GLU A 62 51.09 3.05 54.32
C GLU A 62 50.86 2.00 53.21
N LEU A 63 51.49 0.83 53.31
CA LEU A 63 51.27 -0.28 52.37
C LEU A 63 49.82 -0.76 52.38
N GLN A 64 49.21 -0.93 53.56
CA GLN A 64 47.79 -1.29 53.69
C GLN A 64 46.86 -0.21 53.09
N ARG A 65 47.18 1.07 53.29
CA ARG A 65 46.46 2.20 52.70
C ARG A 65 46.58 2.22 51.18
N LEU A 66 47.78 2.05 50.63
CA LEU A 66 48.03 2.00 49.19
C LEU A 66 47.34 0.78 48.56
N GLN A 67 47.40 -0.38 49.20
CA GLN A 67 46.71 -1.59 48.73
C GLN A 67 45.18 -1.40 48.71
N SER A 68 44.62 -0.71 49.69
CA SER A 68 43.19 -0.33 49.74
C SER A 68 42.81 0.71 48.67
N GLN A 69 43.74 1.58 48.28
CA GLN A 69 43.53 2.52 47.17
C GLN A 69 43.64 1.83 45.80
N ILE A 70 44.54 0.85 45.65
CA ILE A 70 44.68 0.04 44.44
C ILE A 70 43.40 -0.77 44.19
N THR A 71 42.86 -1.46 45.20
CA THR A 71 41.60 -2.20 45.04
C THR A 71 40.43 -1.27 44.73
N GLN A 72 40.34 -0.09 45.36
CA GLN A 72 39.31 0.91 45.03
C GLN A 72 39.46 1.50 43.61
N GLN A 73 40.67 1.55 43.05
CA GLN A 73 40.87 1.96 41.66
C GLN A 73 40.52 0.83 40.69
N GLN A 74 40.81 -0.43 41.05
CA GLN A 74 40.45 -1.61 40.26
C GLN A 74 38.92 -1.75 40.13
N THR A 75 38.16 -1.66 41.22
CA THR A 75 36.69 -1.75 41.13
C THR A 75 36.09 -0.61 40.30
N LYS A 76 36.63 0.62 40.42
CA LYS A 76 36.20 1.76 39.57
C LYS A 76 36.56 1.55 38.10
N GLN A 77 37.68 0.92 37.80
CA GLN A 77 38.08 0.58 36.43
C GLN A 77 37.14 -0.48 35.83
N GLU A 78 36.71 -1.46 36.63
CA GLU A 78 35.72 -2.48 36.25
C GLU A 78 34.33 -1.86 36.05
N GLU A 79 33.84 -1.03 36.97
CA GLU A 79 32.60 -0.25 36.86
C GLU A 79 32.56 0.61 35.59
N LEU A 80 33.67 1.32 35.29
CA LEU A 80 33.81 2.11 34.07
C LEU A 80 33.85 1.24 32.81
N ALA A 81 34.55 0.10 32.83
CA ALA A 81 34.58 -0.83 31.70
C ALA A 81 33.19 -1.42 31.40
N HIS A 82 32.43 -1.82 32.44
CA HIS A 82 31.04 -2.26 32.29
C HIS A 82 30.15 -1.13 31.72
N THR A 83 30.32 0.11 32.19
CA THR A 83 29.58 1.28 31.69
C THR A 83 29.88 1.56 30.22
N VAL A 84 31.16 1.53 29.81
CA VAL A 84 31.60 1.71 28.42
C VAL A 84 31.06 0.59 27.52
N ASN A 85 31.11 -0.66 27.96
CA ASN A 85 30.52 -1.78 27.21
C ASN A 85 29.00 -1.63 27.03
N HIS A 86 28.28 -1.21 28.08
CA HIS A 86 26.84 -0.98 27.99
C HIS A 86 26.48 0.16 27.02
N LEU A 87 27.18 1.30 27.11
CA LEU A 87 27.00 2.42 26.18
C LEU A 87 27.37 2.05 24.74
N THR A 88 28.35 1.17 24.54
CA THR A 88 28.73 0.66 23.21
C THR A 88 27.59 -0.18 22.63
N GLN A 89 27.03 -1.12 23.39
CA GLN A 89 25.87 -1.93 22.98
C GLN A 89 24.61 -1.08 22.70
N GLN A 90 24.35 -0.05 23.52
CA GLN A 90 23.27 0.90 23.25
C GLN A 90 23.48 1.65 21.94
N ARG A 91 24.72 2.10 21.68
CA ARG A 91 25.11 2.82 20.46
C ARG A 91 25.05 1.93 19.22
N GLU A 92 25.50 0.68 19.30
CA GLU A 92 25.35 -0.32 18.22
C GLU A 92 23.88 -0.58 17.88
N LYS A 93 23.01 -0.68 18.91
CA LYS A 93 21.56 -0.80 18.68
C LYS A 93 20.99 0.44 18.01
N LEU A 94 21.32 1.65 18.48
CA LEU A 94 20.84 2.90 17.90
C LEU A 94 21.32 3.09 16.46
N ASP A 95 22.55 2.71 16.14
CA ASP A 95 23.06 2.71 14.75
C ASP A 95 22.28 1.70 13.88
N SER A 96 21.90 0.52 14.41
CA SER A 96 21.02 -0.44 13.71
C SER A 96 19.60 0.10 13.49
N ASP A 97 18.98 0.66 14.53
CA ASP A 97 17.64 1.26 14.48
C ASP A 97 17.61 2.44 13.49
N LEU A 98 18.68 3.25 13.43
CA LEU A 98 18.86 4.36 12.47
C LEU A 98 18.96 3.87 11.02
N ASN A 99 19.79 2.86 10.74
CA ASN A 99 19.90 2.29 9.40
C ASN A 99 18.57 1.69 8.91
N TYR A 100 17.79 1.06 9.81
CA TYR A 100 16.46 0.55 9.50
C TYR A 100 15.47 1.68 9.15
N LEU A 101 15.39 2.73 9.97
CA LEU A 101 14.56 3.90 9.69
C LEU A 101 14.98 4.61 8.39
N GLN A 102 16.28 4.73 8.12
CA GLN A 102 16.78 5.33 6.89
C GLN A 102 16.36 4.53 5.64
N THR A 103 16.30 3.21 5.76
CA THR A 103 15.79 2.33 4.69
C THR A 103 14.29 2.55 4.46
N GLN A 104 13.47 2.55 5.52
CA GLN A 104 12.03 2.85 5.42
C GLN A 104 11.76 4.23 4.79
N VAL A 105 12.54 5.25 5.14
CA VAL A 105 12.40 6.59 4.55
C VAL A 105 12.67 6.55 3.05
N GLN A 106 13.71 5.84 2.59
CA GLN A 106 14.00 5.70 1.16
C GLN A 106 12.89 4.97 0.40
N GLU A 107 12.30 3.91 0.98
CA GLU A 107 11.15 3.22 0.41
C GLU A 107 9.92 4.13 0.29
N LEU A 108 9.61 4.90 1.34
CA LEU A 108 8.52 5.89 1.33
C LEU A 108 8.75 7.02 0.33
N GLU A 109 9.99 7.47 0.13
CA GLU A 109 10.31 8.47 -0.90
C GLU A 109 10.19 7.92 -2.32
N GLN A 110 10.56 6.65 -2.56
CA GLN A 110 10.32 5.97 -3.85
C GLN A 110 8.82 5.80 -4.12
N TYR A 111 8.03 5.43 -3.11
CA TYR A 111 6.58 5.33 -3.22
C TYR A 111 5.92 6.70 -3.49
N ARG A 112 6.35 7.76 -2.78
CA ARG A 112 5.95 9.15 -3.05
C ARG A 112 6.31 9.58 -4.48
N GLY A 113 7.49 9.22 -4.97
CA GLY A 113 7.90 9.46 -6.36
C GLY A 113 6.97 8.77 -7.37
N SER A 114 6.70 7.49 -7.15
CA SER A 114 5.81 6.67 -7.98
C SER A 114 4.37 7.24 -8.02
N LEU A 115 3.83 7.63 -6.87
CA LEU A 115 2.53 8.31 -6.79
C LEU A 115 2.53 9.66 -7.52
N THR A 116 3.58 10.46 -7.36
CA THR A 116 3.70 11.77 -8.03
C THR A 116 3.71 11.61 -9.55
N GLN A 117 4.45 10.61 -10.06
CA GLN A 117 4.45 10.28 -11.48
C GLN A 117 3.09 9.74 -11.95
N PHE A 118 2.43 8.90 -11.16
CA PHE A 118 1.08 8.43 -11.47
C PHE A 118 0.10 9.61 -11.61
N PHE A 119 0.02 10.51 -10.62
CA PHE A 119 -0.84 11.69 -10.68
C PHE A 119 -0.52 12.59 -11.89
N ALA A 120 0.76 12.81 -12.20
CA ALA A 120 1.18 13.57 -13.38
C ALA A 120 0.72 12.95 -14.72
N THR A 121 0.48 11.63 -14.78
CA THR A 121 -0.09 10.96 -15.96
C THR A 121 -1.61 10.78 -15.90
N ALA A 122 -2.21 10.75 -14.70
CA ALA A 122 -3.64 10.57 -14.49
C ALA A 122 -4.43 11.90 -14.65
N GLU A 123 -3.89 13.02 -14.16
CA GLU A 123 -4.57 14.31 -14.25
C GLU A 123 -4.81 14.81 -15.70
N PRO A 124 -3.85 14.74 -16.66
CA PRO A 124 -4.14 15.12 -18.04
C PRO A 124 -5.21 14.22 -18.68
N LYS A 125 -5.26 12.92 -18.36
CA LYS A 125 -6.36 12.03 -18.80
C LYS A 125 -7.69 12.45 -18.20
N ARG A 126 -7.73 12.78 -16.89
CA ARG A 126 -8.94 13.28 -16.21
C ARG A 126 -9.45 14.56 -16.86
N ARG A 127 -8.57 15.53 -17.12
CA ARG A 127 -8.89 16.79 -17.83
C ARG A 127 -9.38 16.53 -19.26
N GLN A 128 -8.77 15.58 -19.99
CA GLN A 128 -9.20 15.21 -21.34
C GLN A 128 -10.65 14.67 -21.33
N VAL A 129 -10.97 13.73 -20.44
CA VAL A 129 -12.33 13.18 -20.28
C VAL A 129 -13.32 14.28 -19.89
N GLU A 130 -12.94 15.17 -18.96
CA GLU A 130 -13.76 16.31 -18.53
C GLU A 130 -14.06 17.28 -19.69
N THR A 131 -13.06 17.63 -20.52
CA THR A 131 -13.30 18.43 -21.73
C THR A 131 -14.12 17.72 -22.80
N GLY A 132 -13.98 16.39 -22.94
CA GLY A 132 -14.80 15.59 -23.86
C GLY A 132 -16.26 15.51 -23.41
N SER A 133 -16.50 15.37 -22.11
CA SER A 133 -17.83 15.38 -21.51
C SER A 133 -18.54 16.72 -21.71
N GLN A 134 -17.85 17.85 -21.49
CA GLN A 134 -18.40 19.18 -21.80
C GLN A 134 -18.74 19.34 -23.28
N ALA A 135 -17.85 18.93 -24.19
CA ALA A 135 -18.10 19.02 -25.63
C ALA A 135 -19.30 18.17 -26.09
N LEU A 136 -19.51 16.99 -25.48
CA LEU A 136 -20.70 16.16 -25.71
C LEU A 136 -21.96 16.82 -25.14
N GLN A 137 -21.90 17.42 -23.95
CA GLN A 137 -23.03 18.15 -23.35
C GLN A 137 -23.43 19.36 -24.20
N ASP A 138 -22.47 20.12 -24.71
CA ASP A 138 -22.69 21.25 -25.62
C ASP A 138 -23.32 20.77 -26.95
N ALA A 139 -22.88 19.63 -27.49
CA ALA A 139 -23.45 19.03 -28.69
C ALA A 139 -24.90 18.54 -28.47
N ILE A 140 -25.19 17.92 -27.32
CA ILE A 140 -26.56 17.53 -26.94
C ILE A 140 -27.46 18.76 -26.84
N ALA A 141 -27.02 19.85 -26.22
CA ALA A 141 -27.77 21.10 -26.16
C ALA A 141 -28.02 21.70 -27.56
N GLN A 142 -27.04 21.64 -28.47
CA GLN A 142 -27.22 22.07 -29.86
C GLN A 142 -28.23 21.21 -30.63
N LEU A 143 -28.26 19.89 -30.40
CA LEU A 143 -29.24 18.99 -31.00
C LEU A 143 -30.66 19.21 -30.44
N GLN A 144 -30.81 19.42 -29.13
CA GLN A 144 -32.08 19.76 -28.50
C GLN A 144 -32.68 21.07 -29.04
N ASN A 145 -31.83 22.09 -29.25
CA ASN A 145 -32.23 23.35 -29.89
C ASN A 145 -32.67 23.14 -31.36
N GLN A 146 -31.95 22.33 -32.14
CA GLN A 146 -32.33 21.99 -33.52
C GLN A 146 -33.67 21.24 -33.58
N ILE A 147 -33.88 20.25 -32.71
CA ILE A 147 -35.15 19.51 -32.61
C ILE A 147 -36.30 20.47 -32.29
N THR A 148 -36.07 21.42 -31.37
CA THR A 148 -37.08 22.43 -30.99
C THR A 148 -37.41 23.38 -32.15
N SER A 149 -36.42 23.80 -32.94
CA SER A 149 -36.62 24.61 -34.16
C SER A 149 -37.46 23.85 -35.20
N LEU A 150 -37.06 22.61 -35.53
CA LEU A 150 -37.76 21.77 -36.49
C LEU A 150 -39.19 21.44 -36.06
N HIS A 151 -39.43 21.26 -34.76
CA HIS A 151 -40.78 21.04 -34.22
C HIS A 151 -41.63 22.33 -34.33
N GLY A 152 -41.03 23.50 -34.16
CA GLY A 152 -41.67 24.79 -34.44
C GLY A 152 -42.05 24.97 -35.92
N GLU A 153 -41.14 24.64 -36.84
CA GLU A 153 -41.38 24.67 -38.29
C GLU A 153 -42.49 23.68 -38.71
N LEU A 154 -42.50 22.48 -38.14
CA LEU A 154 -43.53 21.46 -38.39
C LEU A 154 -44.91 21.95 -37.95
N ASN A 155 -45.03 22.53 -36.75
CA ASN A 155 -46.26 23.12 -36.25
C ASN A 155 -46.76 24.29 -37.12
N GLN A 156 -45.84 25.12 -37.66
CA GLN A 156 -46.20 26.18 -38.62
C GLN A 156 -46.73 25.60 -39.95
N LEU A 157 -46.11 24.53 -40.47
CA LEU A 157 -46.56 23.87 -41.68
C LEU A 157 -47.92 23.18 -41.50
N GLU A 158 -48.18 22.55 -40.36
CA GLU A 158 -49.48 21.95 -40.03
C GLU A 158 -50.58 23.02 -39.95
N GLY A 159 -50.31 24.16 -39.32
CA GLY A 159 -51.20 25.33 -39.35
C GLY A 159 -51.56 25.78 -40.77
N GLN A 160 -50.56 25.98 -41.63
CA GLN A 160 -50.81 26.37 -43.03
C GLN A 160 -51.54 25.29 -43.85
N ILE A 161 -51.45 24.00 -43.47
CA ILE A 161 -52.20 22.91 -44.10
C ILE A 161 -53.67 22.96 -43.66
N LEU A 162 -53.95 23.26 -42.39
CA LEU A 162 -55.30 23.51 -41.89
C LEU A 162 -55.93 24.73 -42.58
N ASP A 163 -55.21 25.86 -42.65
CA ASP A 163 -55.70 27.08 -43.31
C ASP A 163 -56.09 26.81 -44.77
N ARG A 164 -55.15 26.27 -45.57
CA ARG A 164 -55.39 25.93 -47.00
C ARG A 164 -56.50 24.87 -47.18
N ARG A 165 -56.72 24.01 -46.19
CA ARG A 165 -57.84 23.07 -46.21
C ARG A 165 -59.18 23.79 -46.01
N THR A 166 -59.28 24.73 -45.07
CA THR A 166 -60.51 25.52 -44.89
C THR A 166 -60.79 26.43 -46.10
N GLU A 167 -59.77 27.02 -46.70
CA GLU A 167 -59.88 27.77 -47.97
C GLU A 167 -60.43 26.88 -49.09
N LYS A 168 -59.88 25.66 -49.24
CA LYS A 168 -60.39 24.69 -50.23
C LYS A 168 -61.85 24.32 -49.96
N GLU A 169 -62.22 24.03 -48.72
CA GLU A 169 -63.59 23.66 -48.35
C GLU A 169 -64.58 24.83 -48.61
N GLN A 170 -64.15 26.09 -48.45
CA GLN A 170 -64.91 27.28 -48.86
C GLN A 170 -65.03 27.44 -50.38
N LEU A 171 -64.00 27.09 -51.15
CA LEU A 171 -64.02 27.14 -52.62
C LEU A 171 -64.87 26.00 -53.21
N ASP A 172 -64.77 24.78 -52.69
CA ASP A 172 -65.61 23.64 -53.08
C ASP A 172 -67.10 23.93 -52.81
N ALA A 173 -67.41 24.66 -51.71
CA ALA A 173 -68.77 25.12 -51.41
C ALA A 173 -69.29 26.23 -52.35
N GLN A 174 -68.42 27.15 -52.79
CA GLN A 174 -68.80 28.14 -53.81
C GLN A 174 -69.02 27.49 -55.18
N LEU A 175 -68.19 26.51 -55.55
CA LEU A 175 -68.33 25.74 -56.79
C LEU A 175 -69.61 24.90 -56.80
N SER A 176 -70.05 24.31 -55.69
CA SER A 176 -71.33 23.59 -55.62
C SER A 176 -72.52 24.54 -55.78
N ALA A 177 -72.51 25.69 -55.09
CA ALA A 177 -73.56 26.72 -55.21
C ALA A 177 -73.70 27.25 -56.65
N LEU A 178 -72.57 27.58 -57.32
CA LEU A 178 -72.57 27.99 -58.72
C LEU A 178 -73.09 26.90 -59.67
N LYS A 179 -72.76 25.63 -59.38
CA LYS A 179 -73.19 24.47 -60.19
C LYS A 179 -74.69 24.17 -60.03
N ASP A 180 -75.23 24.35 -58.82
CA ASP A 180 -76.68 24.23 -58.59
C ASP A 180 -77.45 25.45 -59.12
N GLN A 181 -76.85 26.64 -59.16
CA GLN A 181 -77.39 27.78 -59.90
C GLN A 181 -77.42 27.52 -61.42
N GLN A 182 -76.36 26.92 -61.97
CA GLN A 182 -76.32 26.50 -63.39
C GLN A 182 -77.39 25.43 -63.69
N ARG A 183 -77.61 24.48 -62.79
CA ARG A 183 -78.68 23.46 -62.92
C ARG A 183 -80.09 24.04 -62.87
N GLN A 184 -80.29 25.19 -62.22
CA GLN A 184 -81.60 25.88 -62.21
C GLN A 184 -81.92 26.59 -63.53
N LEU A 185 -80.96 26.66 -64.47
CA LEU A 185 -81.14 27.25 -65.80
C LEU A 185 -81.43 26.22 -66.92
N ASP A 186 -81.33 24.91 -66.66
CA ASP A 186 -81.53 23.83 -67.64
C ASP A 186 -82.56 22.77 -67.14
N PRO A 187 -83.74 22.61 -67.79
CA PRO A 187 -84.78 21.69 -67.33
C PRO A 187 -84.75 20.29 -67.97
N LEU A 188 -84.90 19.27 -67.10
CA LEU A 188 -85.30 17.87 -67.36
C LEU A 188 -84.21 16.88 -67.92
N PRO A 189 -84.39 15.54 -67.73
CA PRO A 189 -83.28 14.70 -67.26
C PRO A 189 -83.09 13.37 -68.04
N SER A 190 -82.20 12.50 -67.56
CA SER A 190 -82.27 11.06 -67.83
C SER A 190 -81.68 10.19 -66.71
N THR A 191 -82.46 9.18 -66.31
CA THR A 191 -82.07 8.03 -65.47
C THR A 191 -81.32 7.00 -66.31
N ILE A 192 -80.34 6.27 -65.74
CA ILE A 192 -80.04 4.83 -66.00
C ILE A 192 -78.92 4.35 -65.05
N ALA A 193 -78.97 3.07 -64.67
CA ALA A 193 -77.98 2.31 -63.89
C ALA A 193 -78.16 0.79 -64.19
N PRO A 194 -77.33 -0.15 -63.71
CA PRO A 194 -75.97 -0.08 -63.14
C PRO A 194 -74.96 -1.11 -63.75
N GLU A 195 -73.71 -1.11 -63.22
CA GLU A 195 -72.76 -2.25 -63.22
C GLU A 195 -72.12 -2.71 -64.58
N PRO A 196 -71.03 -3.54 -64.64
CA PRO A 196 -70.62 -4.60 -63.69
C PRO A 196 -69.17 -4.63 -63.16
N LYS A 197 -69.07 -5.19 -61.94
CA LYS A 197 -68.02 -6.05 -61.34
C LYS A 197 -66.64 -6.17 -62.00
N VAL A 198 -65.59 -5.87 -61.22
CA VAL A 198 -64.30 -6.61 -61.26
C VAL A 198 -63.85 -6.98 -59.84
N VAL A 199 -63.28 -8.17 -59.72
CA VAL A 199 -62.77 -8.83 -58.50
C VAL A 199 -61.50 -8.15 -57.96
N THR A 200 -61.38 -8.00 -56.63
CA THR A 200 -60.25 -8.55 -55.83
C THR A 200 -60.46 -8.29 -54.34
N SER A 201 -60.63 -9.36 -53.55
CA SER A 201 -60.57 -9.30 -52.10
C SER A 201 -59.12 -9.24 -51.62
N ARG A 202 -58.76 -8.24 -50.80
CA ARG A 202 -57.55 -8.32 -49.97
C ARG A 202 -57.79 -7.73 -48.59
N THR A 203 -57.93 -8.61 -47.61
CA THR A 203 -58.18 -8.30 -46.20
C THR A 203 -57.00 -7.56 -45.57
N VAL A 204 -57.31 -6.64 -44.65
CA VAL A 204 -56.34 -5.99 -43.76
C VAL A 204 -55.96 -6.97 -42.62
N PRO A 205 -54.68 -7.34 -42.45
CA PRO A 205 -54.22 -8.07 -41.27
C PRO A 205 -53.65 -7.09 -40.25
N LYS A 206 -54.43 -6.83 -39.19
CA LYS A 206 -53.97 -6.18 -37.96
C LYS A 206 -52.99 -7.12 -37.24
N PRO A 207 -51.71 -6.77 -37.01
CA PRO A 207 -50.80 -7.63 -36.25
C PRO A 207 -51.24 -7.66 -34.78
N ARG A 208 -51.72 -8.81 -34.32
CA ARG A 208 -52.02 -9.09 -32.91
C ARG A 208 -51.15 -10.27 -32.46
N ARG A 209 -50.47 -10.12 -31.33
CA ARG A 209 -49.54 -11.09 -30.74
C ARG A 209 -50.07 -12.54 -30.74
N SER A 210 -49.27 -13.47 -31.27
CA SER A 210 -49.24 -14.89 -30.90
C SER A 210 -47.90 -15.54 -31.33
N PRO A 211 -47.42 -16.63 -30.69
CA PRO A 211 -45.96 -16.80 -30.50
C PRO A 211 -45.38 -18.16 -30.94
N LYS A 212 -44.06 -18.32 -30.66
CA LYS A 212 -43.25 -19.56 -30.66
C LYS A 212 -42.74 -20.10 -32.00
N THR A 213 -41.74 -19.41 -32.54
CA THR A 213 -40.41 -20.03 -32.75
C THR A 213 -39.38 -19.26 -31.91
N PRO A 214 -38.26 -19.88 -31.47
CA PRO A 214 -37.15 -19.17 -30.83
C PRO A 214 -36.30 -18.47 -31.90
N GLN A 215 -36.90 -17.51 -32.60
CA GLN A 215 -36.13 -16.53 -33.36
C GLN A 215 -35.57 -15.51 -32.37
N ILE A 216 -34.27 -15.25 -32.45
CA ILE A 216 -33.63 -14.10 -31.83
C ILE A 216 -34.39 -12.85 -32.33
N GLY A 217 -34.98 -12.10 -31.40
CA GLY A 217 -35.77 -10.91 -31.73
C GLY A 217 -34.92 -9.81 -32.37
N GLY A 218 -35.58 -8.81 -32.96
CA GLY A 218 -34.87 -7.64 -33.52
C GLY A 218 -34.07 -6.93 -32.42
N GLU A 219 -34.72 -6.74 -31.28
CA GLU A 219 -34.20 -6.21 -30.02
C GLU A 219 -32.90 -6.89 -29.54
N TRP A 220 -32.71 -8.18 -29.82
CA TRP A 220 -31.53 -8.95 -29.46
C TRP A 220 -30.39 -8.84 -30.48
N MET A 221 -30.71 -8.68 -31.77
CA MET A 221 -29.71 -8.36 -32.80
C MET A 221 -29.22 -6.91 -32.67
N ASP A 222 -30.09 -6.00 -32.26
CA ASP A 222 -29.73 -4.61 -31.97
C ASP A 222 -28.95 -4.50 -30.65
N LEU A 223 -29.26 -5.31 -29.62
CA LEU A 223 -28.40 -5.46 -28.43
C LEU A 223 -26.97 -5.88 -28.81
N MET A 224 -26.84 -6.95 -29.61
CA MET A 224 -25.53 -7.46 -30.03
C MET A 224 -24.75 -6.45 -30.89
N ARG A 225 -25.44 -5.61 -31.67
CA ARG A 225 -24.81 -4.50 -32.41
C ARG A 225 -24.39 -3.34 -31.51
N ALA A 226 -25.10 -3.10 -30.42
CA ALA A 226 -24.77 -2.05 -29.45
C ALA A 226 -23.61 -2.47 -28.54
N MET A 227 -23.49 -3.76 -28.20
CA MET A 227 -22.44 -4.28 -27.31
C MET A 227 -21.04 -4.21 -27.92
N THR A 228 -20.05 -3.93 -27.08
CA THR A 228 -18.64 -4.12 -27.43
C THR A 228 -18.22 -5.59 -27.31
N GLY A 229 -17.11 -5.98 -27.94
CA GLY A 229 -16.61 -7.35 -27.88
C GLY A 229 -16.26 -7.83 -26.46
N SER A 230 -15.86 -6.91 -25.57
CA SER A 230 -15.61 -7.19 -24.15
C SER A 230 -16.90 -7.41 -23.35
N GLU A 231 -17.96 -6.64 -23.63
CA GLU A 231 -19.30 -6.85 -23.06
C GLU A 231 -19.92 -8.18 -23.54
N PHE A 232 -19.84 -8.49 -24.84
CA PHE A 232 -20.30 -9.77 -25.37
C PHE A 232 -19.53 -10.97 -24.78
N ASN A 233 -18.20 -10.84 -24.61
CA ASN A 233 -17.39 -11.87 -23.95
C ASN A 233 -17.70 -12.00 -22.45
N ALA A 234 -18.05 -10.90 -21.77
CA ALA A 234 -18.51 -10.93 -20.38
C ALA A 234 -19.88 -11.63 -20.24
N LEU A 235 -20.85 -11.31 -21.11
CA LEU A 235 -22.13 -12.03 -21.21
C LEU A 235 -21.93 -13.52 -21.52
N LYS A 236 -21.00 -13.85 -22.42
CA LYS A 236 -20.63 -15.23 -22.77
C LYS A 236 -20.00 -15.98 -21.58
N ALA A 237 -19.15 -15.32 -20.79
CA ALA A 237 -18.59 -15.90 -19.56
C ALA A 237 -19.70 -16.19 -18.54
N ILE A 238 -20.59 -15.22 -18.25
CA ILE A 238 -21.70 -15.38 -17.30
C ILE A 238 -22.69 -16.47 -17.75
N ALA A 239 -22.84 -16.72 -19.05
CA ALA A 239 -23.72 -17.75 -19.59
C ALA A 239 -23.16 -19.19 -19.56
N ILE A 240 -21.83 -19.36 -19.54
CA ILE A 240 -21.16 -20.67 -19.75
C ILE A 240 -20.29 -21.08 -18.55
N GLU A 241 -19.59 -20.14 -17.92
CA GLU A 241 -18.61 -20.43 -16.87
C GLU A 241 -19.31 -20.59 -15.52
N GLU A 242 -19.08 -21.73 -14.85
CA GLU A 242 -19.58 -22.00 -13.48
C GLU A 242 -19.03 -20.97 -12.45
N ASN A 243 -17.94 -20.29 -12.79
CA ASN A 243 -17.42 -19.13 -12.06
C ASN A 243 -16.86 -18.10 -13.07
N PRO A 244 -17.65 -17.08 -13.47
CA PRO A 244 -17.22 -16.08 -14.46
C PRO A 244 -16.24 -15.04 -13.89
N GLY A 245 -16.07 -14.95 -12.56
CA GLY A 245 -15.28 -13.91 -11.90
C GLY A 245 -13.84 -13.74 -12.42
N PRO A 246 -13.05 -14.82 -12.60
CA PRO A 246 -11.70 -14.75 -13.17
C PRO A 246 -11.65 -14.29 -14.63
N THR A 247 -12.74 -14.42 -15.39
CA THR A 247 -12.84 -13.97 -16.78
C THR A 247 -13.36 -12.54 -16.87
N LEU A 248 -14.37 -12.18 -16.07
CA LEU A 248 -14.83 -10.78 -15.93
C LEU A 248 -13.71 -9.86 -15.41
N LYS A 249 -12.90 -10.33 -14.45
CA LYS A 249 -11.71 -9.61 -13.98
C LYS A 249 -10.69 -9.38 -15.11
N ARG A 250 -10.39 -10.41 -15.89
CA ARG A 250 -9.43 -10.31 -17.01
C ARG A 250 -9.93 -9.34 -18.10
N LEU A 251 -11.20 -9.47 -18.50
CA LEU A 251 -11.82 -8.59 -19.50
C LEU A 251 -11.88 -7.14 -19.03
N SER A 252 -12.13 -6.89 -17.74
CA SER A 252 -12.14 -5.53 -17.19
C SER A 252 -10.73 -4.94 -17.06
N GLU A 253 -9.72 -5.73 -16.64
CA GLU A 253 -8.31 -5.32 -16.66
C GLU A 253 -7.81 -5.00 -18.09
N GLU A 254 -8.14 -5.82 -19.08
CA GLU A 254 -7.82 -5.61 -20.50
C GLU A 254 -8.45 -4.34 -21.09
N ASN A 255 -9.65 -3.96 -20.61
CA ASN A 255 -10.40 -2.80 -21.09
C ASN A 255 -10.31 -1.58 -20.14
N LEU A 256 -9.42 -1.61 -19.14
CA LEU A 256 -9.19 -0.55 -18.14
C LEU A 256 -10.46 -0.10 -17.40
N THR A 257 -11.36 -1.04 -17.12
CA THR A 257 -12.64 -0.83 -16.44
C THR A 257 -12.76 -1.73 -15.19
N MET A 258 -13.95 -1.86 -14.59
CA MET A 258 -14.24 -2.75 -13.46
C MET A 258 -15.24 -3.85 -13.86
N PRO A 259 -15.26 -5.03 -13.20
CA PRO A 259 -16.23 -6.09 -13.48
C PRO A 259 -17.68 -5.61 -13.40
N GLU A 260 -18.03 -4.89 -12.33
CA GLU A 260 -19.37 -4.33 -12.13
C GLU A 260 -19.78 -3.39 -13.28
N LEU A 261 -18.86 -2.56 -13.77
CA LEU A 261 -19.14 -1.64 -14.89
C LEU A 261 -19.36 -2.36 -16.24
N LEU A 262 -18.83 -3.58 -16.42
CA LEU A 262 -19.17 -4.41 -17.58
C LEU A 262 -20.60 -4.97 -17.45
N ILE A 263 -21.00 -5.37 -16.24
CA ILE A 263 -22.36 -5.86 -15.94
C ILE A 263 -23.38 -4.72 -16.10
N ASP A 264 -23.09 -3.54 -15.54
CA ASP A 264 -23.90 -2.33 -15.67
C ASP A 264 -24.06 -1.93 -17.14
N ALA A 265 -22.98 -1.91 -17.93
CA ALA A 265 -23.04 -1.57 -19.36
C ALA A 265 -23.86 -2.57 -20.19
N ILE A 266 -23.78 -3.88 -19.88
CA ILE A 266 -24.63 -4.90 -20.52
C ILE A 266 -26.11 -4.65 -20.18
N ASN A 267 -26.41 -4.32 -18.92
CA ASN A 267 -27.77 -4.04 -18.46
C ASN A 267 -28.33 -2.72 -19.00
N GLU A 268 -27.52 -1.66 -19.10
CA GLU A 268 -27.89 -0.38 -19.71
C GLU A 268 -28.29 -0.57 -21.18
N ARG A 269 -27.48 -1.30 -21.96
CA ARG A 269 -27.82 -1.60 -23.37
C ARG A 269 -29.03 -2.52 -23.52
N ALA A 270 -29.21 -3.48 -22.61
CA ALA A 270 -30.40 -4.33 -22.63
C ALA A 270 -31.67 -3.53 -22.31
N LEU A 271 -31.59 -2.57 -21.39
CA LEU A 271 -32.67 -1.62 -21.11
C LEU A 271 -32.98 -0.72 -22.32
N ASP A 272 -31.96 -0.28 -23.07
CA ASP A 272 -32.12 0.51 -24.30
C ASP A 272 -32.77 -0.27 -25.47
N THR A 273 -32.42 -1.56 -25.67
CA THR A 273 -32.86 -2.31 -26.87
C THR A 273 -33.97 -3.32 -26.62
N ILE A 274 -33.95 -4.04 -25.49
CA ILE A 274 -34.96 -5.04 -25.08
C ILE A 274 -36.03 -4.37 -24.21
N GLY A 275 -35.68 -3.32 -23.47
CA GLY A 275 -36.56 -2.65 -22.52
C GLY A 275 -36.50 -3.23 -21.10
N ASP A 276 -35.52 -4.11 -20.80
CA ASP A 276 -35.41 -4.78 -19.50
C ASP A 276 -33.96 -5.17 -19.16
N ILE A 277 -33.71 -5.50 -17.89
CA ILE A 277 -32.43 -5.91 -17.32
C ILE A 277 -32.23 -7.43 -17.53
N ILE A 278 -31.07 -7.83 -18.06
CA ILE A 278 -30.79 -9.25 -18.38
C ILE A 278 -29.83 -9.95 -17.40
N LEU A 279 -29.04 -9.19 -16.63
CA LEU A 279 -28.14 -9.68 -15.59
C LEU A 279 -28.62 -9.25 -14.19
N GLU A 280 -29.01 -10.22 -13.38
CA GLU A 280 -29.38 -10.04 -11.97
C GLU A 280 -28.16 -10.22 -11.05
N PRO A 281 -28.12 -9.58 -9.87
CA PRO A 281 -27.15 -9.92 -8.83
C PRO A 281 -27.43 -11.34 -8.31
N GLY A 282 -26.42 -12.21 -8.36
CA GLY A 282 -26.53 -13.59 -7.90
C GLY A 282 -26.52 -13.74 -6.37
N PRO A 283 -26.63 -14.98 -5.87
CA PRO A 283 -26.65 -15.27 -4.43
C PRO A 283 -25.31 -15.00 -3.73
N ASP A 284 -24.20 -15.07 -4.47
CA ASP A 284 -22.85 -14.79 -3.99
C ASP A 284 -22.39 -13.40 -4.45
N THR A 285 -21.76 -12.65 -3.54
CA THR A 285 -21.40 -11.24 -3.77
C THR A 285 -20.34 -11.10 -4.88
N GLY A 286 -20.68 -10.38 -5.96
CA GLY A 286 -19.80 -10.18 -7.12
C GLY A 286 -19.94 -11.22 -8.24
N VAL A 287 -20.99 -12.05 -8.22
CA VAL A 287 -21.35 -12.94 -9.34
C VAL A 287 -22.75 -12.59 -9.84
N SER A 288 -22.85 -11.97 -11.01
CA SER A 288 -24.13 -11.78 -11.70
C SER A 288 -24.57 -13.04 -12.44
N ILE A 289 -25.88 -13.22 -12.58
CA ILE A 289 -26.52 -14.35 -13.26
C ILE A 289 -27.50 -13.84 -14.31
N ILE A 290 -27.72 -14.60 -15.39
CA ILE A 290 -28.75 -14.25 -16.38
C ILE A 290 -30.13 -14.51 -15.78
N ALA A 291 -31.01 -13.51 -15.87
CA ALA A 291 -32.39 -13.58 -15.40
C ALA A 291 -33.14 -14.75 -16.05
N GLN A 292 -33.99 -15.44 -15.28
CA GLN A 292 -34.51 -16.76 -15.67
C GLN A 292 -35.24 -16.75 -17.03
N GLU A 293 -35.94 -15.68 -17.37
CA GLU A 293 -36.74 -15.55 -18.59
C GLU A 293 -35.95 -15.15 -19.85
N TYR A 294 -34.65 -14.89 -19.73
CA TYR A 294 -33.76 -14.52 -20.85
C TYR A 294 -32.67 -15.56 -21.16
N ARG A 295 -32.61 -16.66 -20.39
CA ARG A 295 -31.56 -17.70 -20.55
C ARG A 295 -31.58 -18.38 -21.91
N ASP A 296 -32.75 -18.75 -22.43
CA ASP A 296 -32.88 -19.42 -23.73
C ASP A 296 -32.44 -18.50 -24.88
N GLN A 297 -32.73 -17.20 -24.77
CA GLN A 297 -32.43 -16.16 -25.74
C GLN A 297 -30.93 -15.87 -25.76
N VAL A 298 -30.30 -15.67 -24.59
CA VAL A 298 -28.84 -15.49 -24.46
C VAL A 298 -28.08 -16.74 -24.92
N ALA A 299 -28.55 -17.94 -24.57
CA ALA A 299 -27.94 -19.19 -25.05
C ALA A 299 -28.03 -19.33 -26.58
N THR A 300 -29.19 -18.97 -27.19
CA THR A 300 -29.36 -18.99 -28.64
C THR A 300 -28.47 -17.94 -29.32
N LEU A 301 -28.34 -16.74 -28.74
CA LEU A 301 -27.49 -15.66 -29.21
C LEU A 301 -26.01 -16.06 -29.20
N ILE A 302 -25.52 -16.62 -28.10
CA ILE A 302 -24.14 -17.12 -27.98
C ILE A 302 -23.90 -18.31 -28.92
N SER A 303 -24.86 -19.22 -29.09
CA SER A 303 -24.75 -20.31 -30.06
C SER A 303 -24.73 -19.84 -31.52
N THR A 304 -25.31 -18.67 -31.81
CA THR A 304 -25.39 -18.11 -33.18
C THR A 304 -24.18 -17.24 -33.53
N TYR A 305 -23.61 -16.53 -32.55
CA TYR A 305 -22.58 -15.51 -32.78
C TYR A 305 -21.27 -15.70 -31.99
N GLY A 306 -21.16 -16.75 -31.16
CA GLY A 306 -20.03 -16.96 -30.25
C GLY A 306 -18.86 -17.79 -30.80
N VAL A 307 -18.66 -17.82 -32.12
CA VAL A 307 -17.60 -18.58 -32.82
C VAL A 307 -16.41 -17.69 -33.16
#